data_AF-A0A7W8YEZ8-F1
#
_entry.id   AF-A0A7W8YEZ8-F1
#
_cell.length_a   1.000
_cell.length_b   1.000
_cell.length_c   1.000
_cell.angle_alpha   90.00
_cell.angle_beta   90.00
_cell.angle_gamma   90.00
#
_symmetry.space_group_name_H-M   'P 1'
#
loop_
_entity.id
_entity.type
_entity.pdbx_description
1 polymer ?
#
loop_
_entity_poly.entity_id
_entity_poly.type
_entity_poly.pdbx_seq_one_letter_code
_entity_poly.pdbx_strand_id
1 'polypeptide(L)' 'MSTYKGTIEIEAVDIPTMARMSDDEYQKFLETPGLFWIDHHDILRSTVAEHPLATRQSQLDMLIRALQQCRERMREDNPY' A
#
# COMPACT_ATOMS: atom_id res chain seq x y z
N MET A 1 9.43 2.71 21.94
CA MET A 1 9.20 2.25 20.56
C MET A 1 10.55 2.25 19.87
N SER A 2 11.08 1.10 19.48
CA SER A 2 12.34 1.05 18.74
C SER A 2 12.05 1.37 17.27
N THR A 3 12.83 2.26 16.67
CA THR A 3 12.70 2.64 15.27
C THR A 3 13.92 2.18 14.50
N TYR A 4 13.71 1.80 13.24
CA TYR A 4 14.77 1.56 12.28
C TYR A 4 14.87 2.77 11.34
N LYS A 5 16.09 3.17 10.99
CA LYS A 5 16.34 4.24 10.01
C LYS A 5 17.36 3.75 8.99
N GLY A 6 16.99 3.79 7.72
CA GLY A 6 17.86 3.50 6.60
C GLY A 6 17.41 4.28 5.36
N THR A 7 18.27 4.33 4.35
CA THR A 7 17.94 4.86 3.02
C THR A 7 17.78 3.68 2.08
N ILE A 8 16.69 3.68 1.32
CA ILE A 8 16.44 2.72 0.24
C ILE A 8 16.14 3.50 -1.03
N GLU A 9 16.65 3.02 -2.16
CA GLU A 9 16.21 3.47 -3.48
C GLU A 9 14.98 2.64 -3.86
N ILE A 10 13.94 3.31 -4.36
CA ILE A 10 12.66 2.66 -4.69
C ILE A 10 12.22 3.00 -6.10
N GLU A 11 11.64 2.02 -6.77
CA GLU A 11 10.89 2.22 -8.01
C GLU A 11 9.40 2.08 -7.69
N ALA A 12 8.62 3.11 -7.96
CA ALA A 12 7.20 3.16 -7.63
C ALA A 12 6.42 3.81 -8.78
N VAL A 13 5.15 3.44 -8.88
CA VAL A 13 4.22 4.06 -9.84
C VAL A 13 4.03 5.53 -9.45
N ASP A 14 4.23 6.43 -10.41
CA ASP A 14 4.03 7.85 -10.20
C ASP A 14 2.53 8.24 -10.16
N ILE A 15 2.24 9.47 -9.76
CA ILE A 15 0.86 9.96 -9.62
C ILE A 15 0.13 9.95 -10.98
N PRO A 16 0.67 10.52 -12.08
CA PRO A 16 -0.03 10.54 -13.37
C PRO A 16 -0.29 9.16 -13.96
N THR A 17 0.61 8.19 -13.79
CA THR A 17 0.39 6.82 -14.25
C THR A 17 -0.71 6.15 -13.43
N MET A 18 -0.69 6.27 -12.10
CA MET A 18 -1.72 5.66 -11.25
C MET A 18 -3.11 6.25 -11.50
N ALA A 19 -3.20 7.57 -11.68
CA ALA A 19 -4.47 8.25 -11.94
C ALA A 19 -5.14 7.87 -13.26
N ARG A 20 -4.35 7.43 -14.25
CA ARG A 20 -4.86 7.00 -15.56
C ARG A 20 -5.24 5.53 -15.60
N MET A 21 -4.94 4.76 -14.54
CA MET A 21 -5.32 3.36 -14.48
C MET A 21 -6.84 3.24 -14.48
N SER A 22 -7.37 2.41 -15.37
CA SER A 22 -8.70 1.86 -15.22
C SER A 22 -8.80 0.97 -13.97
N ASP A 23 -10.02 0.69 -13.51
CA ASP A 23 -10.25 -0.22 -12.38
C ASP A 23 -9.58 -1.59 -12.58
N ASP A 24 -9.61 -2.13 -13.81
CA ASP A 24 -8.97 -3.40 -14.15
C ASP A 24 -7.42 -3.30 -14.09
N GLU A 25 -6.84 -2.20 -14.56
CA GLU A 25 -5.40 -1.95 -14.46
C GLU A 25 -4.96 -1.77 -13.01
N TYR A 26 -5.75 -1.05 -12.21
CA TYR A 26 -5.49 -0.85 -10.79
C TYR A 26 -5.60 -2.18 -10.02
N GLN A 27 -6.62 -3.00 -10.32
CA GLN A 27 -6.77 -4.34 -9.76
C GLN A 27 -5.56 -5.21 -10.10
N LYS A 28 -5.11 -5.20 -11.36
CA LYS A 28 -3.91 -5.93 -11.78
C LYS A 28 -2.63 -5.42 -11.09
N PHE A 29 -2.52 -4.11 -10.88
CA PHE A 29 -1.42 -3.50 -10.13
C PHE A 29 -1.38 -4.00 -8.67
N LEU A 30 -2.55 -4.14 -8.03
CA LEU A 30 -2.65 -4.73 -6.69
C LEU A 30 -2.26 -6.22 -6.65
N GLU A 31 -2.41 -6.94 -7.77
CA GLU A 31 -2.07 -8.36 -7.88
C GLU A 31 -0.61 -8.62 -8.28
N THR A 32 0.03 -7.71 -9.04
CA THR A 32 1.37 -7.94 -9.62
C THR A 32 2.18 -6.64 -9.73
N PRO A 33 3.25 -6.39 -8.93
CA PRO A 33 3.75 -7.09 -7.75
C PRO A 33 3.00 -6.74 -6.44
N GLY A 34 1.91 -5.96 -6.55
CA GLY A 34 1.10 -5.49 -5.44
C GLY A 34 1.71 -4.34 -4.65
N LEU A 35 0.86 -3.62 -3.91
CA LEU A 35 1.31 -2.62 -2.92
C LEU A 35 1.94 -3.27 -1.68
N PHE A 36 1.55 -4.52 -1.42
CA PHE A 36 1.93 -5.28 -0.24
C PHE A 36 1.92 -6.78 -0.53
N TRP A 37 2.70 -7.52 0.25
CA TRP A 37 2.79 -8.98 0.20
C TRP A 37 2.89 -9.55 1.62
N ILE A 38 2.57 -10.83 1.78
CA ILE A 38 2.74 -11.56 3.04
C ILE A 38 4.04 -12.36 2.95
N ASP A 39 4.96 -12.11 3.88
CA ASP A 39 6.22 -12.85 3.94
C ASP A 39 6.07 -14.25 4.54
N HIS A 40 7.16 -15.01 4.52
CA HIS A 40 7.21 -16.37 5.07
C HIS A 40 7.06 -16.43 6.62
N HIS A 41 6.95 -15.28 7.29
CA HIS A 41 6.65 -15.13 8.72
C HIS A 41 5.21 -14.66 8.96
N ASP A 42 4.34 -14.70 7.96
CA ASP A 42 2.97 -14.21 8.01
C ASP A 42 2.87 -12.70 8.32
N ILE A 43 3.88 -11.93 7.96
CA ILE A 43 3.92 -10.48 8.13
C ILE A 43 3.49 -9.80 6.82
N LEU A 44 2.49 -8.92 6.90
CA LEU A 44 2.14 -8.04 5.81
C LEU A 44 3.21 -6.96 5.68
N ARG A 45 3.84 -6.84 4.51
CA ARG A 45 4.90 -5.87 4.22
C ARG A 45 4.54 -4.98 3.03
N SER A 46 5.08 -3.76 3.03
CA SER A 46 5.12 -2.94 1.82
C SER A 46 6.00 -3.59 0.77
N THR A 47 5.53 -3.71 -0.46
CA THR A 47 6.36 -4.21 -1.58
C THR A 47 7.51 -3.25 -1.89
N VAL A 48 7.24 -1.94 -1.88
CA VAL A 48 8.21 -0.90 -2.25
C VAL A 48 9.26 -0.67 -1.17
N ALA A 49 8.86 -0.72 0.10
CA ALA A 49 9.74 -0.34 1.22
C ALA A 49 10.14 -1.51 2.13
N GLU A 50 9.66 -2.72 1.87
CA GLU A 50 9.90 -3.98 2.60
C GLU A 50 9.61 -3.97 4.11
N HIS A 51 9.16 -2.85 4.66
CA HIS A 51 8.88 -2.72 6.09
C HIS A 51 7.52 -3.35 6.45
N PRO A 52 7.39 -3.88 7.69
CA PRO A 52 6.13 -4.42 8.19
C PRO A 52 5.02 -3.37 8.29
N LEU A 53 3.83 -3.72 7.79
CA LEU A 53 2.58 -2.97 7.94
C LEU A 53 1.70 -3.57 9.05
N ALA A 54 1.66 -4.89 9.16
CA ALA A 54 0.94 -5.62 10.19
C ALA A 54 1.57 -7.00 10.42
N THR A 55 1.62 -7.45 11.67
CA THR A 55 2.14 -8.78 12.07
C THR A 55 1.06 -9.73 12.59
N ARG A 56 -0.21 -9.29 12.60
CA ARG A 56 -1.37 -10.08 13.01
C ARG A 56 -2.66 -9.52 12.39
N GLN A 57 -3.67 -10.36 12.27
CA GLN A 57 -4.97 -9.99 11.68
C GLN A 57 -5.61 -8.75 12.34
N SER A 58 -5.57 -8.65 13.67
CA SER A 58 -6.15 -7.48 14.36
C SER A 58 -5.46 -6.16 14.03
N GLN A 59 -4.17 -6.16 13.68
CA GLN A 59 -3.50 -4.95 13.19
C GLN A 59 -3.91 -4.64 11.75
N LEU A 60 -4.09 -5.67 10.91
CA LEU A 60 -4.61 -5.51 9.56
C LEU A 60 -6.03 -4.94 9.58
N ASP A 61 -6.90 -5.39 10.49
CA ASP A 61 -8.25 -4.83 10.64
C ASP A 61 -8.22 -3.34 10.99
N MET A 62 -7.28 -2.91 11.85
CA MET A 62 -7.07 -1.50 12.16
C MET A 62 -6.56 -0.72 10.94
N LEU A 63 -5.64 -1.30 10.17
CA LEU A 63 -5.13 -0.70 8.94
C LEU A 63 -6.25 -0.52 7.89
N ILE A 64 -7.10 -1.52 7.69
CA ILE A 64 -8.25 -1.45 6.78
C ILE A 64 -9.19 -0.31 7.19
N ARG A 65 -9.51 -0.17 8.48
CA ARG A 65 -10.32 0.94 8.97
C ARG A 65 -9.67 2.30 8.72
N ALA A 66 -8.35 2.40 8.91
CA ALA A 66 -7.63 3.63 8.59
C ALA A 66 -7.68 3.96 7.09
N LEU A 67 -7.57 2.95 6.21
CA LEU A 67 -7.72 3.12 4.75
C LEU A 67 -9.13 3.59 4.37
N GLN A 68 -10.16 3.04 5.01
CA GLN A 68 -11.55 3.50 4.82
C GLN A 68 -11.73 4.97 5.20
N GLN A 69 -11.13 5.42 6.31
CA GLN A 69 -11.13 6.84 6.72
C GLN A 69 -10.30 7.73 5.78
N CYS A 70 -9.24 7.19 5.17
CA CYS A 70 -8.51 7.90 4.12
C CYS A 70 -9.41 8.11 2.89
N ARG A 71 -10.13 7.08 2.45
CA ARG A 71 -11.08 7.16 1.33
C ARG A 71 -12.11 8.28 1.53
N GLU A 72 -12.67 8.43 2.73
CA GLU A 72 -13.65 9.49 3.04
C GLU A 72 -13.10 10.91 2.85
N ARG A 73 -11.77 11.09 2.90
CA ARG A 73 -11.09 12.38 2.70
C ARG A 73 -10.60 12.58 1.26
N MET A 74 -10.62 11.54 0.43
CA MET A 74 -10.24 11.61 -0.96
C MET A 74 -11.39 12.17 -1.80
N ARG A 75 -11.05 12.82 -2.92
CA ARG A 75 -12.02 13.24 -3.92
C ARG A 75 -12.03 12.20 -5.03
N GLU A 76 -13.21 11.79 -5.47
CA GLU A 76 -13.38 10.88 -6.61
C GLU A 76 -12.78 11.50 -7.89
N ASP A 77 -13.15 12.75 -8.18
CA ASP A 77 -12.66 13.51 -9.34
C ASP A 77 -11.34 14.22 -9.03
N ASN A 78 -10.30 13.46 -8.69
CA ASN A 78 -8.95 14.00 -8.50
C ASN A 78 -8.40 14.47 -9.87
N PRO A 79 -8.01 15.75 -10.05
CA PRO A 79 -7.57 16.27 -11.35
C PRO A 79 -6.13 15.88 -11.75
N TYR A 80 -5.51 15.00 -10.98
CA TYR A 80 -4.22 14.38 -11.27
C TYR A 80 -4.45 12.95 -11.69
#